data_AF-A0A925NHR1-F1
#
_entry.id   AF-A0A925NHR1-F1
#
_cell.length_a   1.000
_cell.length_b   1.000
_cell.length_c   1.000
_cell.angle_alpha   90.00
_cell.angle_beta   90.00
_cell.angle_gamma   90.00
#
_symmetry.space_group_name_H-M   'P 1'
#
loop_
_entity.id
_entity.type
_entity.pdbx_description
1 polymer ?
#
loop_
_entity_poly.entity_id
_entity_poly.type
_entity_poly.pdbx_seq_one_letter_code
_entity_poly.pdbx_strand_id
1 'polypeptide(L)'
;MVRLAFFLVLITVVMMAILPRRMSTLTDFGQPYAALQQENYFRELKEVNRLKVAAPGHPDLYKAMLTFGNTLWSLKRYAEADQQFSGVWEARVKSNEAYDQLFVDACINLGGVRRDSAAFENAVACYKTVLEYDTKRLPPNDARLVRDRTNLGVVLYLQGKSEGNKVKRDALFAESMQHLKSAITLQHTLVPAGSVREGNIGQSLAYVYKSMDDKDSYNRELNAARIMQSLQKRSTKEP
;
A
#
# COMPACT_ATOMS: atom_id res chain seq x y z
N MET A 1 -33.88 -46.05 18.83
CA MET A 1 -33.96 -44.62 19.20
C MET A 1 -32.92 -44.21 20.26
N VAL A 2 -32.67 -45.00 21.32
CA VAL A 2 -31.75 -44.63 22.43
C VAL A 2 -30.29 -44.38 22.01
N ARG A 3 -29.75 -45.13 21.03
CA ARG A 3 -28.35 -44.96 20.57
C ARG A 3 -28.08 -43.65 19.80
N LEU A 4 -29.07 -43.11 19.10
CA LEU A 4 -28.94 -41.87 18.33
C LEU A 4 -28.96 -40.64 19.26
N ALA A 5 -29.78 -40.69 20.31
CA ALA A 5 -29.83 -39.65 21.34
C ALA A 5 -28.51 -39.54 22.11
N PHE A 6 -27.87 -40.68 22.43
CA PHE A 6 -26.55 -40.70 23.08
C PHE A 6 -25.45 -40.07 22.21
N PHE A 7 -25.46 -40.32 20.90
CA PHE A 7 -24.47 -39.74 19.99
C PHE A 7 -24.61 -38.22 19.86
N LEU A 8 -25.84 -37.70 19.78
CA LEU A 8 -26.10 -36.26 19.74
C LEU A 8 -25.69 -35.56 21.04
N VAL A 9 -26.00 -36.15 22.20
CA VAL A 9 -25.57 -35.62 23.50
C VAL A 9 -24.04 -35.60 23.58
N LEU A 10 -23.37 -36.68 23.18
CA LEU A 10 -21.90 -36.74 23.17
C LEU A 10 -21.29 -35.67 22.26
N ILE A 11 -21.84 -35.45 21.06
CA ILE A 11 -21.37 -34.40 20.14
C ILE A 11 -21.58 -33.00 20.73
N THR A 12 -22.72 -32.74 21.37
CA THR A 12 -22.96 -31.44 22.02
C THR A 12 -22.05 -31.18 23.21
N VAL A 13 -21.77 -32.21 24.03
CA VAL A 13 -20.82 -32.12 25.16
C VAL A 13 -19.40 -31.91 24.66
N VAL A 14 -19.00 -32.61 23.61
CA VAL A 14 -17.67 -32.46 22.98
C VAL A 14 -17.54 -31.09 22.32
N MET A 15 -18.57 -30.59 21.63
CA MET A 15 -18.59 -29.20 21.11
C MET A 15 -18.51 -28.17 22.23
N MET A 16 -19.30 -28.30 23.31
CA MET A 16 -19.25 -27.40 24.47
C MET A 16 -17.90 -27.44 25.19
N ALA A 17 -17.17 -28.56 25.16
CA ALA A 17 -15.85 -28.66 25.78
C ALA A 17 -14.72 -28.10 24.89
N ILE A 18 -14.84 -28.21 23.56
CA ILE A 18 -13.78 -27.81 22.61
C ILE A 18 -13.94 -26.36 22.15
N LEU A 19 -15.16 -25.89 21.90
CA LEU A 19 -15.42 -24.56 21.36
C LEU A 19 -14.95 -23.42 22.29
N PRO A 20 -15.15 -23.45 23.62
CA PRO A 20 -14.70 -22.37 24.49
C PRO A 20 -13.17 -22.28 24.57
N ARG A 21 -12.47 -23.42 24.57
CA ARG A 21 -11.00 -23.46 24.59
C ARG A 21 -10.38 -22.99 23.27
N ARG A 22 -11.03 -23.24 22.13
CA ARG A 22 -10.62 -22.65 20.85
C ARG A 22 -10.96 -21.17 20.74
N MET A 23 -12.07 -20.73 21.34
CA MET A 23 -12.44 -19.31 21.40
C MET A 23 -11.50 -18.53 22.32
N SER A 24 -11.11 -19.09 23.47
CA SER A 24 -10.20 -18.43 24.42
C SER A 24 -8.80 -18.21 23.85
N THR A 25 -8.26 -19.17 23.09
CA THR A 25 -6.97 -18.99 22.42
C THR A 25 -7.05 -17.96 21.29
N LEU A 26 -8.16 -17.90 20.54
CA LEU A 26 -8.38 -16.86 19.52
C LEU A 26 -8.51 -15.45 20.13
N THR A 27 -9.14 -15.32 21.30
CA THR A 27 -9.20 -14.05 22.03
C THR A 27 -7.84 -13.67 22.60
N ASP A 28 -7.06 -14.62 23.14
CA ASP A 28 -5.74 -14.35 23.73
C ASP A 28 -4.68 -13.88 22.72
N PHE A 29 -4.80 -14.22 21.43
CA PHE A 29 -3.92 -13.67 20.38
C PHE A 29 -4.40 -12.31 19.84
N GLY A 30 -5.71 -12.05 19.83
CA GLY A 30 -6.28 -10.77 19.38
C GLY A 30 -6.11 -9.64 20.39
N GLN A 31 -6.14 -9.95 21.69
CA GLN A 31 -6.05 -8.97 22.78
C GLN A 31 -4.69 -8.24 22.85
N PRO A 32 -3.52 -8.92 22.76
CA PRO A 32 -2.22 -8.25 22.73
C PRO A 32 -2.03 -7.35 21.51
N TYR A 33 -2.58 -7.74 20.35
CA TYR A 33 -2.47 -6.94 19.14
C TYR A 33 -3.30 -5.66 19.22
N ALA A 34 -4.54 -5.75 19.73
CA ALA A 34 -5.38 -4.59 19.97
C ALA A 34 -4.80 -3.65 21.04
N ALA A 35 -4.26 -4.20 22.13
CA ALA A 35 -3.59 -3.42 23.18
C ALA A 35 -2.36 -2.68 22.64
N LEU A 36 -1.52 -3.36 21.85
CA LEU A 36 -0.35 -2.75 21.22
C LEU A 36 -0.73 -1.63 20.23
N GLN A 37 -1.78 -1.84 19.44
CA GLN A 37 -2.32 -0.83 18.54
C GLN A 37 -2.79 0.42 19.30
N GLN A 38 -3.49 0.23 20.41
CA GLN A 38 -3.95 1.32 21.27
C GLN A 38 -2.78 2.05 21.94
N GLU A 39 -1.78 1.33 22.44
CA GLU A 39 -0.58 1.91 23.03
C GLU A 39 0.19 2.77 22.02
N ASN A 40 0.42 2.23 20.81
CA ASN A 40 1.07 2.96 19.73
C ASN A 40 0.28 4.22 19.37
N TYR A 41 -1.04 4.13 19.27
CA TYR A 41 -1.88 5.31 19.01
C TYR A 41 -1.66 6.43 20.04
N PHE A 42 -1.74 6.12 21.34
CA PHE A 42 -1.58 7.14 22.38
C PHE A 42 -0.15 7.66 22.48
N ARG A 43 0.85 6.81 22.25
CA ARG A 43 2.26 7.19 22.21
C ARG A 43 2.53 8.22 21.11
N GLU A 44 2.14 7.91 19.88
CA GLU A 44 2.37 8.80 18.73
C GLU A 44 1.55 10.09 18.85
N LEU A 45 0.30 10.02 19.32
CA LEU A 45 -0.52 11.21 19.57
C LEU A 45 0.12 12.14 20.61
N LYS A 46 0.63 11.58 21.71
CA LYS A 46 1.32 12.35 22.76
C LYS A 46 2.57 13.02 22.20
N GLU A 47 3.33 12.33 21.36
CA GLU A 47 4.55 12.89 20.77
C GLU A 47 4.25 14.04 19.80
N VAL A 48 3.25 13.88 18.92
CA VAL A 48 2.80 14.97 18.04
C VAL A 48 2.37 16.19 18.86
N ASN A 49 1.59 16.00 19.93
CA ASN A 49 1.13 17.10 20.77
C ASN A 49 2.28 17.79 21.52
N ARG A 50 3.27 17.01 22.01
CA ARG A 50 4.48 17.55 22.63
C ARG A 50 5.27 18.42 21.65
N LEU A 51 5.53 17.92 20.44
CA LEU A 51 6.33 18.60 19.43
C LEU A 51 5.64 19.82 18.83
N LYS A 52 4.31 19.82 18.73
CA LYS A 52 3.53 21.01 18.31
C LYS A 52 3.80 22.22 19.21
N VAL A 53 4.01 21.99 20.51
CA VAL A 53 4.30 23.06 21.48
C VAL A 53 5.79 23.35 21.56
N ALA A 54 6.62 22.30 21.66
CA ALA A 54 8.05 22.46 21.94
C ALA A 54 8.89 22.88 20.73
N ALA A 55 8.48 22.52 19.52
CA ALA A 55 9.26 22.72 18.30
C ALA A 55 8.36 22.93 17.06
N PRO A 56 7.47 23.94 17.07
CA PRO A 56 6.59 24.21 15.94
C PRO A 56 7.40 24.46 14.68
N GLY A 57 7.08 23.73 13.61
CA GLY A 57 7.74 23.85 12.31
C GLY A 57 9.06 23.07 12.16
N HIS A 58 9.55 22.41 13.22
CA HIS A 58 10.77 21.60 13.16
C HIS A 58 10.54 20.28 12.39
N PRO A 59 11.53 19.76 11.63
CA PRO A 59 11.41 18.48 10.91
C PRO A 59 10.93 17.30 11.77
N ASP A 60 11.26 17.28 13.05
CA ASP A 60 10.85 16.19 13.96
C ASP A 60 9.35 16.17 14.21
N LEU A 61 8.68 17.34 14.24
CA LEU A 61 7.22 17.39 14.30
C LEU A 61 6.60 16.72 13.07
N TYR A 62 7.12 17.03 11.88
CA TYR A 62 6.60 16.45 10.64
C TYR A 62 6.85 14.94 10.58
N LYS A 63 8.03 14.46 11.00
CA LYS A 63 8.30 13.02 11.13
C LYS A 63 7.30 12.35 12.08
N ALA A 64 7.05 12.95 13.25
CA ALA A 64 6.06 12.42 14.20
C ALA A 64 4.64 12.40 13.60
N MET A 65 4.25 13.44 12.85
CA MET A 65 2.97 13.48 12.15
C MET A 65 2.86 12.38 11.08
N LEU A 66 3.92 12.12 10.31
CA LEU A 66 3.96 11.01 9.36
C LEU A 66 3.82 9.66 10.07
N THR A 67 4.54 9.45 11.17
CA THR A 67 4.43 8.21 11.98
C THR A 67 3.02 8.03 12.51
N PHE A 68 2.44 9.08 13.10
CA PHE A 68 1.09 9.04 13.63
C PHE A 68 0.03 8.78 12.54
N GLY A 69 0.18 9.42 11.38
CA GLY A 69 -0.66 9.17 10.20
C GLY A 69 -0.60 7.71 9.75
N ASN A 70 0.58 7.08 9.76
CA ASN A 70 0.73 5.65 9.43
C ASN A 70 0.06 4.75 10.47
N THR A 71 0.17 5.06 11.76
CA THR A 71 -0.55 4.35 12.82
C THR A 71 -2.07 4.46 12.60
N LEU A 72 -2.59 5.65 12.33
CA LEU A 72 -4.01 5.88 12.01
C LEU A 72 -4.46 5.11 10.77
N TRP A 73 -3.64 5.07 9.73
CA TRP A 73 -3.91 4.31 8.51
C TRP A 73 -4.00 2.80 8.80
N SER A 74 -3.09 2.25 9.60
CA SER A 74 -3.14 0.84 10.01
C SER A 74 -4.41 0.48 10.78
N LEU A 75 -4.99 1.45 11.49
CA LEU A 75 -6.25 1.36 12.21
C LEU A 75 -7.48 1.64 11.32
N LYS A 76 -7.30 1.84 10.01
CA LYS A 76 -8.33 2.22 9.04
C LYS A 76 -9.04 3.55 9.36
N ARG A 77 -8.41 4.41 10.16
CA ARG A 77 -8.88 5.77 10.47
C ARG A 77 -8.41 6.74 9.38
N TYR A 78 -8.91 6.51 8.16
CA TYR A 78 -8.38 7.14 6.94
C TYR A 78 -8.48 8.68 6.97
N ALA A 79 -9.59 9.25 7.44
CA ALA A 79 -9.77 10.70 7.48
C ALA A 79 -8.72 11.40 8.39
N GLU A 80 -8.44 10.80 9.54
CA GLU A 80 -7.46 11.33 10.49
C GLU A 80 -6.03 11.15 9.98
N ALA A 81 -5.74 10.03 9.33
CA ALA A 81 -4.46 9.81 8.66
C ALA A 81 -4.23 10.85 7.54
N ASP A 82 -5.25 11.11 6.71
CA ASP A 82 -5.20 12.15 5.67
C ASP A 82 -4.93 13.52 6.28
N GLN A 83 -5.55 13.87 7.41
CA GLN A 83 -5.28 15.12 8.10
C GLN A 83 -3.82 15.24 8.55
N GLN A 84 -3.22 14.18 9.11
CA GLN A 84 -1.81 14.23 9.52
C GLN A 84 -0.88 14.43 8.32
N PHE A 85 -1.09 13.66 7.24
CA PHE A 85 -0.25 13.75 6.05
C PHE A 85 -0.45 15.07 5.29
N SER A 86 -1.68 15.58 5.19
CA SER A 86 -2.00 16.88 4.59
C SER A 86 -1.33 18.02 5.34
N GLY A 87 -1.31 17.97 6.68
CA GLY A 87 -0.59 18.98 7.47
C GLY A 87 0.92 19.01 7.21
N VAL A 88 1.56 17.85 6.98
CA VAL A 88 2.97 17.81 6.56
C VAL A 88 3.12 18.34 5.13
N TRP A 89 2.26 17.90 4.21
CA TRP A 89 2.30 18.33 2.82
C TRP A 89 2.19 19.86 2.67
N GLU A 90 1.21 20.48 3.32
CA GLU A 90 0.99 21.94 3.29
C GLU A 90 2.18 22.72 3.84
N ALA A 91 2.82 22.21 4.90
CA ALA A 91 3.97 22.83 5.50
C ALA A 91 5.26 22.67 4.66
N ARG A 92 5.35 21.62 3.84
CA ARG A 92 6.55 21.28 3.06
C ARG A 92 6.46 21.63 1.58
N VAL A 93 5.27 21.83 1.01
CA VAL A 93 5.08 22.14 -0.43
C VAL A 93 5.79 23.41 -0.89
N LYS A 94 6.10 24.34 0.03
CA LYS A 94 6.81 25.59 -0.25
C LYS A 94 8.35 25.49 -0.06
N SER A 95 8.90 24.31 0.22
CA SER A 95 10.30 24.13 0.57
C SER A 95 11.22 24.01 -0.66
N ASN A 96 11.89 25.13 -0.99
CA ASN A 96 13.19 25.36 -1.67
C ASN A 96 13.62 24.49 -2.89
N GLU A 97 14.78 24.81 -3.48
CA GLU A 97 15.38 24.10 -4.64
C GLU A 97 15.80 22.65 -4.31
N ALA A 98 16.26 22.41 -3.08
CA ALA A 98 16.75 21.10 -2.64
C ALA A 98 15.61 20.06 -2.52
N TYR A 99 15.95 18.80 -2.75
CA TYR A 99 15.01 17.68 -2.65
C TYR A 99 14.51 17.51 -1.20
N ASP A 100 13.19 17.55 -1.02
CA ASP A 100 12.54 17.42 0.27
C ASP A 100 11.86 16.06 0.41
N GLN A 101 12.52 15.17 1.18
CA GLN A 101 12.00 13.83 1.44
C GLN A 101 10.68 13.86 2.23
N LEU A 102 10.47 14.81 3.14
CA LEU A 102 9.24 14.89 3.94
C LEU A 102 8.03 15.26 3.07
N PHE A 103 8.23 16.13 2.07
CA PHE A 103 7.21 16.43 1.08
C PHE A 103 6.78 15.18 0.28
N VAL A 104 7.77 14.41 -0.19
CA VAL A 104 7.54 13.20 -0.97
C VAL A 104 6.84 12.12 -0.13
N ASP A 105 7.30 11.90 1.10
CA ASP A 105 6.71 10.93 2.01
C ASP A 105 5.25 11.28 2.35
N ALA A 106 4.96 12.56 2.62
CA ALA A 106 3.60 13.04 2.86
C ALA A 106 2.68 12.78 1.64
N CYS A 107 3.12 13.14 0.44
CA CYS A 107 2.35 12.89 -0.78
C CYS A 107 2.10 11.39 -1.02
N ILE A 108 3.12 10.54 -0.86
CA ILE A 108 2.99 9.09 -1.08
C ILE A 108 1.99 8.49 -0.09
N ASN A 109 2.06 8.90 1.17
CA ASN A 109 1.15 8.41 2.21
C ASN A 109 -0.28 8.93 2.00
N LEU A 110 -0.46 10.19 1.56
CA LEU A 110 -1.77 10.70 1.12
C LEU A 110 -2.32 9.86 -0.03
N GLY A 111 -1.50 9.59 -1.06
CA GLY A 111 -1.90 8.74 -2.19
C GLY A 111 -2.34 7.34 -1.71
N GLY A 112 -1.63 6.78 -0.73
CA GLY A 112 -1.95 5.49 -0.15
C GLY A 112 -3.26 5.45 0.64
N VAL A 113 -3.46 6.40 1.56
CA VAL A 113 -4.70 6.53 2.34
C VAL A 113 -5.90 6.79 1.44
N ARG A 114 -5.74 7.66 0.44
CA ARG A 114 -6.81 8.00 -0.51
C ARG A 114 -7.16 6.82 -1.41
N ARG A 115 -6.16 6.03 -1.83
CA ARG A 115 -6.40 4.75 -2.53
C ARG A 115 -7.22 3.79 -1.67
N ASP A 116 -6.82 3.60 -0.41
CA ASP A 116 -7.47 2.62 0.48
C ASP A 116 -8.87 3.07 0.94
N SER A 117 -9.14 4.37 0.91
CA SER A 117 -10.48 4.95 1.11
C SER A 117 -11.28 5.13 -0.19
N ALA A 118 -10.80 4.57 -1.32
CA ALA A 118 -11.40 4.64 -2.65
C ALA A 118 -11.58 6.06 -3.24
N ALA A 119 -10.87 7.06 -2.71
CA ALA A 119 -10.76 8.40 -3.29
C ALA A 119 -9.70 8.42 -4.41
N PHE A 120 -9.94 7.66 -5.49
CA PHE A 120 -8.93 7.37 -6.51
C PHE A 120 -8.43 8.60 -7.27
N GLU A 121 -9.31 9.55 -7.60
CA GLU A 121 -8.93 10.82 -8.26
C GLU A 121 -7.90 11.58 -7.41
N ASN A 122 -8.13 11.68 -6.11
CA ASN A 122 -7.24 12.38 -5.18
C ASN A 122 -5.92 11.62 -4.98
N ALA A 123 -5.96 10.30 -5.03
CA ALA A 123 -4.76 9.46 -4.95
C ALA A 123 -3.90 9.57 -6.23
N VAL A 124 -4.53 9.62 -7.42
CA VAL A 124 -3.87 9.90 -8.70
C VAL A 124 -3.17 11.25 -8.65
N ALA A 125 -3.85 12.29 -8.16
CA ALA A 125 -3.26 13.62 -8.01
C ALA A 125 -1.98 13.58 -7.17
N CYS A 126 -2.01 12.93 -6.00
CA CYS A 126 -0.83 12.79 -5.13
C CYS A 126 0.34 12.09 -5.83
N TYR A 127 0.10 10.94 -6.49
CA TYR A 127 1.18 10.21 -7.15
C TYR A 127 1.70 10.90 -8.41
N LYS A 128 0.86 11.65 -9.15
CA LYS A 128 1.30 12.53 -10.24
C LYS A 128 2.22 13.63 -9.71
N THR A 129 1.84 14.30 -8.62
CA THR A 129 2.66 15.32 -7.98
C THR A 129 4.05 14.78 -7.58
N VAL A 130 4.12 13.58 -7.00
CA VAL A 130 5.40 12.96 -6.63
C VAL A 130 6.23 12.64 -7.87
N LEU A 131 5.64 11.99 -8.88
CA LEU A 131 6.35 11.65 -10.10
C LEU A 131 6.93 12.90 -10.79
N GLU A 132 6.16 13.98 -10.86
CA GLU A 132 6.62 15.26 -11.42
C GLU A 132 7.73 15.91 -10.59
N TYR A 133 7.60 15.85 -9.26
CA TYR A 133 8.59 16.39 -8.33
C TYR A 133 9.93 15.65 -8.43
N ASP A 134 9.88 14.31 -8.38
CA ASP A 134 11.04 13.42 -8.46
C ASP A 134 11.68 13.51 -9.86
N THR A 135 10.88 13.54 -10.94
CA THR A 135 11.42 13.66 -12.32
C THR A 135 12.23 14.94 -12.53
N LYS A 136 11.85 16.05 -11.87
CA LYS A 136 12.55 17.34 -12.00
C LYS A 136 13.85 17.42 -11.18
N ARG A 137 14.03 16.54 -10.19
CA ARG A 137 15.10 16.67 -9.18
C ARG A 137 16.01 15.47 -9.06
N LEU A 138 15.62 14.33 -9.60
CA LEU A 138 16.38 13.10 -9.52
C LEU A 138 17.02 12.74 -10.87
N PRO A 139 18.14 12.01 -10.87
CA PRO A 139 18.67 11.41 -12.07
C PRO A 139 17.61 10.55 -12.79
N PRO A 140 17.61 10.50 -14.14
CA PRO A 140 16.64 9.69 -14.90
C PRO A 140 16.64 8.19 -14.55
N ASN A 141 17.72 7.69 -13.94
CA ASN A 141 17.91 6.32 -13.48
C ASN A 141 17.79 6.18 -11.95
N ASP A 142 16.99 7.02 -11.28
CA ASP A 142 16.74 6.85 -9.85
C ASP A 142 15.65 5.79 -9.57
N ALA A 143 15.90 4.88 -8.62
CA ALA A 143 14.96 3.82 -8.24
C ALA A 143 13.62 4.35 -7.70
N ARG A 144 13.57 5.59 -7.19
CA ARG A 144 12.34 6.25 -6.77
C ARG A 144 11.37 6.48 -7.93
N LEU A 145 11.88 6.77 -9.13
CA LEU A 145 11.05 6.92 -10.32
C LEU A 145 10.36 5.59 -10.70
N VAL A 146 10.95 4.43 -10.38
CA VAL A 146 10.26 3.13 -10.52
C VAL A 146 9.08 3.03 -9.56
N ARG A 147 9.28 3.41 -8.28
CA ARG A 147 8.21 3.42 -7.26
C ARG A 147 7.07 4.33 -7.71
N ASP A 148 7.37 5.53 -8.17
CA ASP A 148 6.35 6.55 -8.49
C ASP A 148 5.48 6.12 -9.67
N ARG A 149 6.12 5.61 -10.73
CA ARG A 149 5.42 5.05 -11.89
C ARG A 149 4.58 3.83 -11.51
N THR A 150 5.09 2.97 -10.63
CA THR A 150 4.34 1.81 -10.15
C THR A 150 3.09 2.24 -9.38
N ASN A 151 3.24 3.14 -8.41
CA ASN A 151 2.13 3.64 -7.60
C ASN A 151 1.07 4.34 -8.45
N LEU A 152 1.49 5.20 -9.38
CA LEU A 152 0.60 5.90 -10.29
C LEU A 152 -0.14 4.90 -11.21
N GLY A 153 0.59 3.95 -11.80
CA GLY A 153 0.01 2.91 -12.64
C GLY A 153 -1.04 2.07 -11.91
N VAL A 154 -0.76 1.65 -10.68
CA VAL A 154 -1.70 0.88 -9.85
C VAL A 154 -2.96 1.68 -9.53
N VAL A 155 -2.83 2.95 -9.14
CA VAL A 155 -4.03 3.73 -8.77
C VAL A 155 -4.89 4.09 -9.98
N LEU A 156 -4.29 4.34 -11.15
CA LEU A 156 -5.01 4.55 -12.40
C LEU A 156 -5.82 3.31 -12.80
N TYR A 157 -5.24 2.12 -12.60
CA TYR A 157 -5.98 0.87 -12.77
C TYR A 157 -7.18 0.76 -11.83
N LEU A 158 -6.99 1.08 -10.55
CA LEU A 158 -8.08 1.04 -9.56
C LEU A 158 -9.20 2.05 -9.89
N GLN A 159 -8.83 3.26 -10.32
CA GLN A 159 -9.79 4.26 -10.81
C GLN A 159 -10.56 3.74 -12.04
N GLY A 160 -9.86 3.15 -13.00
CA GLY A 160 -10.49 2.53 -14.18
C GLY A 160 -11.44 1.40 -13.79
N LYS A 161 -11.12 0.63 -12.76
CA LYS A 161 -11.99 -0.44 -12.24
C LYS A 161 -13.31 0.08 -11.64
N SER A 162 -13.33 1.29 -11.09
CA SER A 162 -14.54 1.93 -10.57
C SER A 162 -15.27 2.81 -11.61
N GLU A 163 -14.65 3.06 -12.76
CA GLU A 163 -15.20 3.93 -13.81
C GLU A 163 -16.25 3.19 -14.66
N GLY A 164 -17.48 3.69 -14.61
CA GLY A 164 -18.61 3.15 -15.37
C GLY A 164 -18.57 3.52 -16.85
N ASN A 165 -18.02 4.68 -17.19
CA ASN A 165 -17.88 5.12 -18.57
C ASN A 165 -16.75 4.36 -19.29
N LYS A 166 -17.09 3.57 -20.30
CA LYS A 166 -16.13 2.75 -21.04
C LYS A 166 -14.97 3.55 -21.62
N VAL A 167 -15.23 4.71 -22.21
CA VAL A 167 -14.18 5.53 -22.86
C VAL A 167 -13.18 6.02 -21.82
N LYS A 168 -13.66 6.54 -20.69
CA LYS A 168 -12.79 6.98 -19.59
C LYS A 168 -12.02 5.82 -18.97
N ARG A 169 -12.69 4.69 -18.71
CA ARG A 169 -12.06 3.49 -18.18
C ARG A 169 -10.92 3.00 -19.07
N ASP A 170 -11.16 2.89 -20.37
CA ASP A 170 -10.17 2.38 -21.31
C ASP A 170 -8.96 3.33 -21.39
N ALA A 171 -9.20 4.65 -21.31
CA ALA A 171 -8.13 5.63 -21.21
C ALA A 171 -7.30 5.49 -19.91
N LEU A 172 -7.96 5.28 -18.76
CA LEU A 172 -7.30 5.04 -17.48
C LEU A 172 -6.46 3.76 -17.49
N PHE A 173 -6.95 2.68 -18.12
CA PHE A 173 -6.19 1.44 -18.29
C PHE A 173 -4.99 1.62 -19.22
N ALA A 174 -5.14 2.39 -20.30
CA ALA A 174 -4.02 2.71 -21.19
C ALA A 174 -2.94 3.52 -20.47
N GLU A 175 -3.32 4.55 -19.71
CA GLU A 175 -2.39 5.36 -18.90
C GLU A 175 -1.70 4.52 -17.82
N SER A 176 -2.47 3.67 -17.12
CA SER A 176 -1.94 2.71 -16.14
C SER A 176 -0.86 1.82 -16.75
N MET A 177 -1.16 1.20 -17.89
CA MET A 177 -0.23 0.34 -18.62
C MET A 177 1.04 1.09 -19.04
N GLN A 178 0.93 2.33 -19.51
CA GLN A 178 2.08 3.14 -19.89
C GLN A 178 3.03 3.35 -18.71
N HIS A 179 2.50 3.69 -17.53
CA HIS A 179 3.33 3.87 -16.33
C HIS A 179 3.97 2.57 -15.85
N LEU A 180 3.22 1.46 -15.82
CA LEU A 180 3.73 0.16 -15.39
C LEU A 180 4.82 -0.37 -16.34
N LYS A 181 4.64 -0.23 -17.66
CA LYS A 181 5.67 -0.57 -18.65
C LYS A 181 6.92 0.27 -18.47
N SER A 182 6.76 1.57 -18.31
CA SER A 182 7.87 2.49 -18.06
C SER A 182 8.61 2.15 -16.75
N ALA A 183 7.92 1.70 -15.72
CA ALA A 183 8.52 1.23 -14.47
C ALA A 183 9.35 -0.05 -14.66
N ILE A 184 8.87 -1.03 -15.44
CA ILE A 184 9.64 -2.25 -15.78
C ILE A 184 10.89 -1.90 -16.57
N THR A 185 10.76 -1.09 -17.64
CA THR A 185 11.90 -0.68 -18.45
C THR A 185 12.95 0.02 -17.61
N LEU A 186 12.54 0.95 -16.74
CA LEU A 186 13.46 1.61 -15.82
C LEU A 186 14.09 0.62 -14.85
N GLN A 187 13.31 -0.29 -14.25
CA GLN A 187 13.83 -1.31 -13.34
C GLN A 187 14.93 -2.17 -13.99
N HIS A 188 14.76 -2.57 -15.26
CA HIS A 188 15.77 -3.32 -16.02
C HIS A 188 17.08 -2.55 -16.23
N THR A 189 17.03 -1.22 -16.30
CA THR A 189 18.26 -0.41 -16.38
C THR A 189 19.01 -0.33 -15.05
N LEU A 190 18.31 -0.50 -13.92
CA LEU A 190 18.89 -0.36 -12.58
C LEU A 190 19.43 -1.67 -12.03
N VAL A 191 18.71 -2.77 -12.31
CA VAL A 191 19.08 -4.11 -11.87
C VAL A 191 18.81 -5.09 -13.01
N PRO A 192 19.60 -6.18 -13.11
CA PRO A 192 19.32 -7.25 -14.05
C PRO A 192 17.88 -7.78 -13.88
N ALA A 193 17.29 -8.21 -14.99
CA ALA A 193 15.96 -8.81 -15.00
C ALA A 193 15.86 -9.96 -14.00
N GLY A 194 14.72 -10.09 -13.32
CA GLY A 194 14.49 -11.12 -12.30
C GLY A 194 14.25 -10.61 -10.89
N SER A 195 14.15 -9.30 -10.67
CA SER A 195 13.98 -8.74 -9.32
C SER A 195 12.56 -8.92 -8.77
N VAL A 196 12.41 -9.02 -7.44
CA VAL A 196 11.11 -9.09 -6.74
C VAL A 196 10.20 -7.94 -7.12
N ARG A 197 10.80 -6.74 -7.20
CA ARG A 197 10.12 -5.51 -7.58
C ARG A 197 9.54 -5.61 -8.99
N GLU A 198 10.30 -6.15 -9.93
CA GLU A 198 9.84 -6.40 -11.30
C GLU A 198 8.66 -7.38 -11.34
N GLY A 199 8.72 -8.46 -10.56
CA GLY A 199 7.61 -9.42 -10.46
C GLY A 199 6.30 -8.77 -9.96
N ASN A 200 6.38 -7.87 -8.99
CA ASN A 200 5.21 -7.14 -8.49
C ASN A 200 4.62 -6.18 -9.54
N ILE A 201 5.49 -5.50 -10.31
CA ILE A 201 5.05 -4.61 -11.40
C ILE A 201 4.43 -5.42 -12.53
N GLY A 202 5.05 -6.54 -12.93
CA GLY A 202 4.52 -7.46 -13.94
C GLY A 202 3.16 -8.05 -13.55
N GLN A 203 2.97 -8.40 -12.28
CA GLN A 203 1.66 -8.83 -11.78
C GLN A 203 0.59 -7.72 -11.90
N SER A 204 0.96 -6.47 -11.57
CA SER A 204 0.06 -5.33 -11.71
C SER A 204 -0.33 -5.11 -13.17
N LEU A 205 0.64 -5.19 -14.09
CA LEU A 205 0.43 -5.06 -15.53
C LEU A 205 -0.45 -6.19 -16.08
N ALA A 206 -0.27 -7.42 -15.61
CA ALA A 206 -1.15 -8.53 -15.94
C ALA A 206 -2.62 -8.23 -15.60
N TYR A 207 -2.90 -7.66 -14.42
CA TYR A 207 -4.29 -7.32 -14.05
C TYR A 207 -4.92 -6.25 -14.94
N VAL A 208 -4.12 -5.31 -15.46
CA VAL A 208 -4.58 -4.34 -16.47
C VAL A 208 -4.97 -5.08 -17.75
N TYR A 209 -4.09 -5.93 -18.29
CA TYR A 209 -4.38 -6.71 -19.51
C TYR A 209 -5.60 -7.59 -19.37
N LYS A 210 -5.77 -8.25 -18.21
CA LYS A 210 -6.97 -9.04 -17.91
C LYS A 210 -8.24 -8.18 -17.97
N SER A 211 -8.18 -6.95 -17.47
CA SER A 211 -9.33 -6.03 -17.48
C SER A 211 -9.63 -5.43 -18.86
N MET A 212 -8.67 -5.51 -19.78
CA MET A 212 -8.79 -5.14 -21.19
C MET A 212 -9.13 -6.34 -22.10
N ASP A 213 -9.33 -7.54 -21.55
CA ASP A 213 -9.54 -8.81 -22.26
C ASP A 213 -8.37 -9.22 -23.19
N ASP A 214 -7.15 -8.73 -22.93
CA ASP A 214 -5.93 -9.18 -23.60
C ASP A 214 -5.32 -10.38 -22.85
N LYS A 215 -5.81 -11.58 -23.20
CA LYS A 215 -5.43 -12.84 -22.54
C LYS A 215 -3.97 -13.22 -22.79
N ASP A 216 -3.44 -12.91 -23.97
CA ASP A 216 -2.08 -13.28 -24.34
C ASP A 216 -1.06 -12.47 -23.54
N SER A 217 -1.24 -11.16 -23.48
CA SER A 217 -0.39 -10.28 -22.68
C SER A 217 -0.57 -10.56 -21.19
N TYR A 218 -1.80 -10.82 -20.71
CA TYR A 218 -2.04 -11.24 -19.33
C TYR A 218 -1.23 -12.47 -18.94
N ASN A 219 -1.31 -13.54 -19.75
CA ASN A 219 -0.61 -14.79 -19.46
C ASN A 219 0.91 -14.60 -19.51
N ARG A 220 1.41 -13.81 -20.47
CA ARG A 220 2.83 -13.50 -20.59
C ARG A 220 3.38 -12.81 -19.35
N GLU A 221 2.76 -11.70 -18.95
CA GLU A 221 3.21 -10.92 -17.78
C GLU A 221 3.07 -11.70 -16.48
N LEU A 222 1.97 -12.43 -16.30
CA LEU A 222 1.76 -13.23 -15.09
C LEU A 222 2.77 -14.38 -14.97
N ASN A 223 3.09 -15.04 -16.08
CA ASN A 223 4.10 -16.09 -16.09
C ASN A 223 5.48 -15.53 -15.79
N ALA A 224 5.86 -14.40 -16.39
CA ALA A 224 7.10 -13.69 -16.08
C ALA A 224 7.19 -13.35 -14.58
N ALA A 225 6.14 -12.75 -14.01
CA ALA A 225 6.07 -12.40 -12.60
C ALA A 225 6.22 -13.62 -11.66
N ARG A 226 5.57 -14.74 -11.99
CA ARG A 226 5.66 -15.99 -11.20
C ARG A 226 7.06 -16.58 -11.24
N ILE A 227 7.72 -16.56 -12.40
CA ILE A 227 9.10 -17.03 -12.53
C ILE A 227 10.00 -16.23 -11.60
N MET A 228 9.90 -14.90 -11.60
CA MET A 228 10.69 -14.02 -10.73
C MET A 228 10.47 -14.30 -9.24
N GLN A 229 9.21 -14.48 -8.81
CA GLN A 229 8.89 -14.86 -7.43
C GLN A 229 9.46 -16.23 -7.04
N SER A 230 9.50 -17.18 -7.98
CA SER A 230 10.07 -18.51 -7.74
C SER A 230 11.59 -18.48 -7.59
N LEU A 231 12.28 -17.65 -8.37
CA LEU A 231 13.73 -17.47 -8.31
C LEU A 231 14.15 -16.85 -6.97
N GLN A 232 13.39 -15.86 -6.49
CA GLN A 232 13.58 -15.26 -5.17
C GLN A 232 13.49 -16.30 -4.03
N LYS A 233 12.46 -17.16 -4.05
CA LYS A 233 12.28 -18.20 -3.02
C LYS A 233 13.41 -19.22 -2.97
N ARG A 234 14.14 -19.40 -4.08
CA ARG A 234 15.31 -20.27 -4.17
C ARG A 234 16.56 -19.56 -3.64
N SER A 235 16.78 -18.29 -4.01
CA SER A 235 17.94 -17.53 -3.52
C SER A 235 17.94 -17.29 -2.01
N THR A 236 16.76 -17.24 -1.37
CA THR A 236 16.64 -17.10 0.10
C THR A 236 16.78 -18.42 0.87
N LYS A 237 16.98 -19.55 0.17
CA LYS A 237 17.10 -20.89 0.77
C LYS A 237 18.50 -21.48 0.68
N GLU A 238 19.43 -20.84 -0.03
CA GLU A 238 20.83 -21.23 -0.03
C GLU A 238 21.54 -20.53 1.15
N PRO A 239 22.23 -21.29 2.04
CA PRO A 239 22.92 -20.76 3.21
C PRO A 239 24.19 -19.99 2.88
#